data_AF-A0A954KX24-F1
#
_entry.id   AF-A0A954KX24-F1
#
_cell.length_a   1.000
_cell.length_b   1.000
_cell.length_c   1.000
_cell.angle_alpha   90.00
_cell.angle_beta   90.00
_cell.angle_gamma   90.00
#
_symmetry.space_group_name_H-M   'P 1'
#
loop_
_entity.id
_entity.type
_entity.pdbx_description
1 polymer ?
#
loop_
_entity_poly.entity_id
_entity_poly.type
_entity_poly.pdbx_seq_one_letter_code
_entity_poly.pdbx_strand_id
1 'polypeptide(L)' 'MIIGVPKETFPGERRVALIPASVKQLKKMGLELLIEGGSGESAGFPDSM' A
#
# COMPACT_ATOMS: atom_id res chain seq x y z
N MET A 1 -7.18 -15.28 1.98
CA MET A 1 -5.74 -14.93 2.03
C MET A 1 -5.65 -13.43 2.18
N ILE A 2 -4.85 -12.94 3.13
CA ILE A 2 -4.72 -11.52 3.44
C ILE A 2 -3.32 -11.06 3.03
N ILE A 3 -3.21 -9.93 2.34
CA ILE A 3 -1.94 -9.27 2.01
C ILE A 3 -1.81 -8.03 2.89
N GLY A 4 -0.78 -8.02 3.73
CA GLY A 4 -0.41 -6.87 4.55
C GLY A 4 0.55 -5.93 3.82
N VAL A 5 0.34 -4.62 3.94
CA VAL A 5 1.23 -3.57 3.43
C VAL A 5 1.60 -2.64 4.59
N PRO A 6 2.68 -2.95 5.34
CA PRO A 6 3.20 -2.05 6.36
C PRO A 6 3.89 -0.84 5.71
N LYS A 7 4.10 0.20 6.52
CA LYS A 7 4.94 1.32 6.15
C LYS A 7 6.42 0.92 6.20
N GLU A 8 7.19 1.37 5.21
CA GLU A 8 8.64 1.19 5.22
C GLU A 8 9.28 1.99 6.36
N THR A 9 10.24 1.40 7.06
CA THR A 9 10.86 1.99 8.28
C THR A 9 12.31 2.40 8.09
N PHE A 10 12.92 2.04 6.96
CA PHE A 10 14.32 2.37 6.70
C PHE A 10 14.49 3.90 6.55
N PRO A 11 15.50 4.53 7.19
CA PRO A 11 15.69 5.97 7.10
C PRO A 11 15.86 6.45 5.65
N GLY A 12 15.01 7.40 5.24
CA GLY A 12 15.03 7.97 3.89
C GLY A 12 14.32 7.12 2.83
N GLU A 13 13.76 5.96 3.19
CA GLU A 13 12.90 5.19 2.31
C GLU A 13 11.60 5.95 2.01
N ARG A 14 11.21 5.96 0.74
CA ARG A 14 10.03 6.67 0.23
C ARG A 14 9.14 5.79 -0.63
N ARG A 15 9.52 4.54 -0.86
CA ARG A 15 8.73 3.58 -1.63
C ARG A 15 7.58 3.03 -0.81
N VAL A 16 6.60 2.45 -1.51
CA VAL A 16 5.51 1.66 -0.95
C VAL A 16 5.40 0.36 -1.73
N ALA A 17 5.07 -0.74 -1.06
CA ALA A 17 5.04 -2.05 -1.69
C ALA A 17 3.93 -2.20 -2.75
N LEU A 18 2.79 -1.50 -2.58
CA LEU A 18 1.67 -1.51 -3.51
C LEU A 18 1.25 -0.09 -3.90
N ILE A 19 0.99 0.11 -5.19
CA ILE A 19 0.36 1.32 -5.72
C ILE A 19 -1.16 1.12 -5.90
N PRO A 20 -1.98 2.19 -5.98
CA PRO A 20 -3.43 2.08 -6.12
C PRO A 20 -3.89 1.20 -7.31
N ALA A 21 -3.15 1.21 -8.42
CA ALA A 21 -3.43 0.35 -9.58
C ALA A 21 -3.34 -1.14 -9.24
N SER A 22 -2.31 -1.56 -8.49
CA SER A 22 -2.12 -2.93 -8.04
C SER A 22 -3.15 -3.34 -6.99
N VAL A 23 -3.49 -2.45 -6.06
CA VAL A 23 -4.56 -2.65 -5.06
C VAL A 23 -5.88 -2.98 -5.75
N LYS A 24 -6.23 -2.26 -6.82
CA LYS A 24 -7.46 -2.50 -7.61
C LYS A 24 -7.46 -3.87 -8.28
N GLN A 25 -6.33 -4.33 -8.81
CA GLN A 25 -6.20 -5.65 -9.43
C GLN A 25 -6.33 -6.78 -8.39
N LEU A 26 -5.63 -6.66 -7.26
CA LEU A 26 -5.66 -7.67 -6.19
C LEU A 26 -7.05 -7.80 -5.57
N LYS A 27 -7.76 -6.69 -5.35
CA LYS A 27 -9.17 -6.73 -4.90
C LYS A 27 -10.07 -7.46 -5.89
N LYS A 28 -9.90 -7.23 -7.20
CA LYS A 28 -10.68 -7.95 -8.25
C LYS A 28 -10.43 -9.45 -8.26
N MET A 29 -9.27 -9.90 -7.82
CA MET A 29 -8.94 -11.32 -7.66
C MET A 29 -9.54 -11.93 -6.38
N GLY A 30 -10.28 -11.15 -5.58
CA GLY A 30 -10.90 -11.61 -4.34
C GLY A 30 -9.94 -11.68 -3.15
N LEU A 31 -8.82 -10.97 -3.22
CA LEU A 31 -7.84 -10.91 -2.12
C LEU A 31 -8.20 -9.79 -1.14
N GLU A 32 -8.01 -10.08 0.14
CA GLU A 32 -8.14 -9.10 1.21
C GLU A 32 -6.82 -8.36 1.41
N LEU A 33 -6.88 -7.04 1.59
CA LEU A 33 -5.72 -6.17 1.74
C LEU A 33 -5.83 -5.43 3.08
N LEU A 34 -4.78 -5.50 3.89
CA LEU A 34 -4.60 -4.70 5.09
C LEU A 34 -3.43 -3.75 4.86
N ILE A 35 -3.71 -2.45 4.77
CA ILE A 35 -2.71 -1.42 4.47
C ILE A 35 -2.56 -0.55 5.71
N GLU A 36 -1.32 -0.37 6.16
CA GLU A 36 -1.01 0.58 7.23
C GLU A 36 -1.24 2.01 6.74
N GLY A 37 -1.93 2.80 7.57
CA GLY A 37 -2.26 4.19 7.24
C GLY A 37 -1.00 5.01 6.97
N GLY A 38 -1.03 5.79 5.89
CA GLY A 38 0.08 6.64 5.47
C GLY A 38 1.30 5.90 4.90
N SER A 39 1.20 4.60 4.61
CA SER A 39 2.27 3.82 3.97
C SER A 39 2.64 4.33 2.57
N GLY A 40 1.69 4.92 1.85
CA GLY A 40 1.89 5.48 0.51
C GLY A 40 2.24 6.98 0.47
N GLU A 41 2.16 7.71 1.58
CA GLU A 41 2.31 9.18 1.58
C GLU A 41 3.63 9.66 0.99
N SER A 42 4.74 9.06 1.44
CA SER A 42 6.09 9.42 0.97
C SER A 42 6.34 9.01 -0.48
N ALA A 43 5.54 8.07 -1.00
CA ALA A 43 5.55 7.62 -2.39
C ALA A 43 4.61 8.42 -3.30
N GLY A 44 3.86 9.40 -2.75
CA GLY A 44 2.89 10.22 -3.49
C GLY A 44 1.49 9.61 -3.59
N PHE A 45 1.16 8.62 -2.75
CA PHE A 45 -0.14 7.95 -2.68
C PHE A 45 -0.74 8.12 -1.26
N PRO A 46 -1.37 9.27 -0.93
CA PRO A 46 -2.04 9.48 0.34
C PRO A 46 -3.32 8.63 0.42
N ASP A 47 -3.72 8.27 1.64
CA ASP A 47 -4.84 7.36 1.89
C ASP A 47 -6.20 7.87 1.36
N SER A 48 -6.37 9.19 1.29
CA SER A 48 -7.63 9.83 0.88
C SER A 48 -7.77 10.05 -0.64
N MET A 49 -6.89 9.49 -1.48
CA MET A 49 -6.94 9.63 -2.95
C MET A 49 -7.77 8.56 -3.67
#